data_AF-A0AAE0V6V8-F1
#
_entry.id   AF-A0AAE0V6V8-F1
#
_cell.length_a   1.000
_cell.length_b   1.000
_cell.length_c   1.000
_cell.angle_alpha   90.00
_cell.angle_beta   90.00
_cell.angle_gamma   90.00
#
_symmetry.space_group_name_H-M   'P 1'
#
loop_
_entity.id
_entity.type
_entity.pdbx_description
1 polymer ?
#
loop_
_entity_poly.entity_id
_entity_poly.type
_entity_poly.pdbx_seq_one_letter_code
_entity_poly.pdbx_strand_id
1 'polypeptide(L)'
;MPFLTQPSLFIRAWDRHRNEFKTFLKKLPTDHFLNTTAILKFWSLDTALQRRHAQLETSTKLIFGKANKIVRKLFTLSKRCPKQPKISLPRERTLGFWLNRVQSLLYCNEHGVLGSFSEEVHYCLCPTEQGSSCQGTVPCQVGEGTLCSMCATDNVTRCGTCMPGSFLQLGSCRPAVAISLDHYVNFDLDMVDAEVHHLLQRLDGRLEVRAIYISNDVRLGSWFNPAWRKRMLLTLKSNKNKSNLVHMLMGISFQICTTQNSTLEPVPAIYVNPFGGSHSESWFMPVKQNDFPDWQRTKLDSPLPCYNWTLVMGTKWKSFFETVHIYLRSRILTDDPGVNETLFYEPLEMDSANLGYMKINSLRVFGYSMHFDADGVKELISQLDYPYTQGTQDSAFLALMEIRDRVNRLTPPAERPLDLFSCLLRHRLKLSASEVARVRDMLHSFSARLPGSSKPELAQLCS
;
A
#
# COMPACT_ATOMS: atom_id res chain seq x y z
N MET A 1 -9.04 40.65 -7.30
CA MET A 1 -7.93 40.58 -8.28
C MET A 1 -7.73 41.98 -8.84
N PRO A 2 -6.56 42.60 -8.62
CA PRO A 2 -5.60 42.66 -9.73
C PRO A 2 -4.10 42.68 -9.29
N PHE A 3 -3.24 42.46 -10.29
CA PHE A 3 -1.76 42.59 -10.31
C PHE A 3 -0.92 41.58 -9.49
N LEU A 4 -0.97 40.33 -9.96
CA LEU A 4 0.19 39.44 -9.95
C LEU A 4 1.33 40.09 -10.73
N THR A 5 2.24 40.77 -10.04
CA THR A 5 3.56 41.09 -10.58
C THR A 5 4.41 39.84 -10.46
N GLN A 6 4.70 39.21 -11.60
CA GLN A 6 5.66 38.11 -11.69
C GLN A 6 7.03 38.56 -11.19
N PRO A 7 7.67 37.89 -10.22
CA PRO A 7 9.06 38.11 -9.90
C PRO A 7 9.86 36.92 -10.41
N SER A 8 10.48 37.11 -11.56
CA SER A 8 11.24 36.06 -12.19
C SER A 8 12.50 36.74 -12.76
N LEU A 9 13.53 36.76 -11.91
CA LEU A 9 14.94 37.09 -12.16
C LEU A 9 15.63 37.05 -10.78
N PHE A 10 15.78 35.83 -10.25
CA PHE A 10 16.43 35.59 -8.97
C PHE A 10 17.74 34.84 -9.21
N ILE A 11 18.80 35.24 -8.49
CA ILE A 11 19.93 34.39 -8.06
C ILE A 11 21.22 34.42 -8.89
N ARG A 12 22.02 35.45 -8.63
CA ARG A 12 23.40 35.23 -8.17
C ARG A 12 23.64 35.71 -6.72
N ALA A 13 22.61 36.28 -6.08
CA ALA A 13 22.69 36.89 -4.75
C ALA A 13 22.25 35.96 -3.59
N TRP A 14 21.62 34.81 -3.89
CA TRP A 14 21.06 33.92 -2.86
C TRP A 14 22.13 33.14 -2.10
N ASP A 15 23.23 32.76 -2.76
CA ASP A 15 24.34 32.05 -2.12
C ASP A 15 25.25 33.00 -1.30
N ARG A 16 25.23 34.31 -1.62
CA ARG A 16 26.14 35.31 -1.01
C ARG A 16 25.53 36.07 0.17
N HIS A 17 24.22 35.99 0.40
CA HIS A 17 23.51 36.71 1.47
C HIS A 17 22.79 35.75 2.43
N ARG A 18 23.60 34.98 3.16
CA ARG A 18 23.20 33.93 4.11
C ARG A 18 22.27 34.39 5.23
N ASN A 19 22.29 35.66 5.66
CA ASN A 19 21.85 35.99 7.02
C ASN A 19 20.34 36.19 7.15
N GLU A 20 19.70 36.98 6.29
CA GLU A 20 18.26 37.25 6.37
C GLU A 20 17.44 36.00 6.06
N PHE A 21 17.85 35.22 5.05
CA PHE A 21 17.20 33.97 4.71
C PHE A 21 17.37 32.90 5.79
N LYS A 22 18.58 32.76 6.38
CA LYS A 22 18.77 31.87 7.54
C LYS A 22 17.94 32.32 8.74
N THR A 23 17.78 33.62 8.93
CA THR A 23 16.96 34.17 10.01
C THR A 23 15.48 33.85 9.77
N PHE A 24 15.00 33.95 8.53
CA PHE A 24 13.66 33.50 8.15
C PHE A 24 13.48 32.00 8.43
N LEU A 25 14.41 31.14 7.99
CA LEU A 25 14.34 29.70 8.26
C LEU A 25 14.28 29.38 9.76
N LYS A 26 15.01 30.12 10.61
CA LYS A 26 14.97 29.96 12.07
C LYS A 26 13.67 30.44 12.73
N LYS A 27 12.91 31.30 12.06
CA LYS A 27 11.61 31.80 12.56
C LYS A 27 10.45 30.90 12.17
N LEU A 28 10.66 29.94 11.26
CA LEU A 28 9.59 29.04 10.85
C LEU A 28 9.25 28.09 11.98
N PRO A 29 7.95 27.83 12.22
CA PRO A 29 7.50 26.83 13.19
C PRO A 29 8.13 25.46 12.90
N THR A 30 8.65 24.81 13.94
CA THR A 30 9.21 23.43 13.86
C THR A 30 8.30 22.41 14.54
N ASP A 31 7.26 22.87 15.21
CA ASP A 31 6.28 22.11 15.98
C ASP A 31 5.21 21.45 15.10
N HIS A 32 5.00 21.93 13.87
CA HIS A 32 4.00 21.41 12.94
C HIS A 32 4.45 21.44 11.49
N PHE A 33 3.85 20.58 10.66
CA PHE A 33 4.17 20.53 9.23
C PHE A 33 3.73 21.79 8.49
N LEU A 34 4.64 22.34 7.69
CA LEU A 34 4.44 23.50 6.83
C LEU A 34 4.43 23.08 5.34
N ASN A 35 3.27 23.23 4.71
CA ASN A 35 3.13 23.13 3.25
C ASN A 35 3.66 24.38 2.53
N THR A 36 3.83 24.31 1.21
CA THR A 36 4.34 25.40 0.37
C THR A 36 3.52 26.68 0.51
N THR A 37 2.20 26.57 0.66
CA THR A 37 1.29 27.71 0.88
C THR A 37 1.47 28.37 2.25
N ALA A 38 1.68 27.60 3.31
CA ALA A 38 1.98 28.13 4.65
C ALA A 38 3.33 28.86 4.65
N ILE A 39 4.36 28.27 4.03
CA ILE A 39 5.67 28.90 3.90
C ILE A 39 5.57 30.23 3.13
N LEU A 40 4.77 30.26 2.05
CA LEU A 40 4.53 31.48 1.30
C LEU A 40 3.84 32.57 2.14
N LYS A 41 2.91 32.19 3.03
CA LYS A 41 2.27 33.13 3.98
C LYS A 41 3.29 33.67 4.98
N PHE A 42 4.13 32.83 5.58
CA PHE A 42 5.19 33.31 6.48
C PHE A 42 6.19 34.22 5.76
N TRP A 43 6.51 33.90 4.51
CA TRP A 43 7.37 34.72 3.68
C TRP A 43 6.75 36.10 3.39
N SER A 44 5.44 36.18 3.13
CA SER A 44 4.77 37.46 2.87
C SER A 44 4.68 38.34 4.12
N LEU A 45 4.66 37.73 5.31
CA LEU A 45 4.62 38.42 6.60
C LEU A 45 6.01 38.92 7.07
N ASP A 46 7.12 38.30 6.63
CA ASP A 46 8.46 38.74 7.03
C ASP A 46 8.90 40.02 6.29
N THR A 47 8.71 41.16 6.96
CA THR A 47 9.04 42.49 6.43
C THR A 47 10.53 42.68 6.09
N ALA A 48 11.45 42.02 6.79
CA ALA A 48 12.88 42.13 6.52
C ALA A 48 13.24 41.42 5.22
N LEU A 49 12.70 40.22 5.03
CA LEU A 49 12.86 39.43 3.81
C LEU A 49 12.23 40.15 2.60
N GLN A 50 11.02 40.72 2.76
CA GLN A 50 10.34 41.49 1.72
C GLN A 50 11.11 42.75 1.31
N ARG A 51 11.62 43.53 2.27
CA ARG A 51 12.44 44.71 1.98
C ARG A 51 13.70 44.34 1.22
N ARG A 52 14.36 43.24 1.60
CA ARG A 52 15.55 42.76 0.90
C ARG A 52 15.23 42.27 -0.51
N HIS A 53 14.11 41.56 -0.68
CA HIS A 53 13.62 41.15 -1.99
C HIS A 53 13.43 42.36 -2.91
N ALA A 54 12.77 43.42 -2.46
CA ALA A 54 12.58 44.65 -3.23
C ALA A 54 13.90 45.35 -3.62
N GLN A 55 14.88 45.38 -2.71
CA GLN A 55 16.22 45.92 -2.99
C GLN A 55 16.98 45.10 -4.04
N LEU A 56 16.88 43.77 -3.97
CA LEU A 56 17.52 42.88 -4.95
C LEU A 56 16.85 42.99 -6.32
N GLU A 57 15.53 43.12 -6.36
CA GLU A 57 14.77 43.29 -7.59
C GLU A 57 15.16 44.58 -8.32
N THR A 58 15.23 45.70 -7.60
CA THR A 58 15.66 46.99 -8.16
C THR A 58 17.11 46.98 -8.65
N SER A 59 18.02 46.39 -7.88
CA SER A 59 19.43 46.21 -8.27
C SER A 59 19.57 45.31 -9.51
N THR A 60 18.81 44.22 -9.58
CA THR A 60 18.84 43.29 -10.71
C THR A 60 18.30 43.93 -11.98
N LYS A 61 17.18 44.67 -11.89
CA LYS A 61 16.65 45.47 -13.01
C LYS A 61 17.69 46.47 -13.52
N LEU A 62 18.42 47.12 -12.61
CA LEU A 62 19.49 48.05 -12.97
C LEU A 62 20.66 47.34 -13.69
N ILE A 63 21.14 46.21 -13.16
CA ILE A 63 22.24 45.42 -13.75
C ILE A 63 21.83 44.86 -15.10
N PHE A 64 20.62 44.32 -15.22
CA PHE A 64 20.07 43.82 -16.48
C PHE A 64 19.97 44.95 -17.53
N GLY A 65 19.52 46.13 -17.13
CA GLY A 65 19.51 47.31 -17.99
C GLY A 65 20.91 47.70 -18.48
N LYS A 66 21.93 47.67 -17.59
CA LYS A 66 23.33 47.93 -17.96
C LYS A 66 23.88 46.85 -18.89
N ALA A 67 23.64 45.58 -18.59
CA ALA A 67 24.06 44.45 -19.42
C ALA A 67 23.46 44.54 -20.82
N ASN A 68 22.16 44.81 -20.94
CA ASN A 68 21.51 45.01 -22.24
C ASN A 68 22.09 46.19 -23.02
N LYS A 69 22.42 47.31 -22.34
CA LYS A 69 23.10 48.44 -23.01
C LYS A 69 24.49 48.05 -23.53
N ILE A 70 25.27 47.30 -22.75
CA ILE A 70 26.60 46.81 -23.16
C ILE A 70 26.47 45.81 -24.32
N VAL A 71 25.53 44.87 -24.23
CA VAL A 71 25.24 43.90 -25.29
C VAL A 71 24.84 44.61 -26.58
N ARG A 72 23.96 45.61 -26.53
CA ARG A 72 23.60 46.42 -27.71
C ARG A 72 24.81 47.17 -28.30
N LYS A 73 25.69 47.75 -27.46
CA LYS A 73 26.94 48.37 -27.92
C LYS A 73 27.87 47.35 -28.58
N LEU A 74 28.05 46.18 -27.97
CA LEU A 74 28.84 45.08 -28.53
C LEU A 74 28.28 44.63 -29.88
N PHE A 75 26.96 44.44 -30.00
CA PHE A 75 26.31 44.10 -31.28
C PHE A 75 26.46 45.18 -32.36
N THR A 76 26.48 46.46 -31.96
CA THR A 76 26.69 47.57 -32.89
C THR A 76 28.14 47.60 -33.41
N LEU A 77 29.11 47.29 -32.53
CA LEU A 77 30.53 47.14 -32.88
C LEU A 77 30.81 45.83 -33.65
N SER A 78 30.03 44.78 -33.36
CA SER A 78 30.17 43.46 -33.99
C SER A 78 29.49 43.34 -35.35
N LYS A 79 29.03 44.45 -35.97
CA LYS A 79 28.63 44.47 -37.39
C LYS A 79 29.73 43.92 -38.34
N ARG A 80 30.95 43.68 -37.86
CA ARG A 80 32.08 43.05 -38.56
C ARG A 80 32.42 41.62 -38.10
N CYS A 81 31.65 40.99 -37.20
CA CYS A 81 31.91 39.62 -36.73
C CYS A 81 31.01 38.60 -37.46
N PRO A 82 31.57 37.63 -38.20
CA PRO A 82 30.80 36.62 -38.93
C PRO A 82 30.20 35.52 -38.04
N LYS A 83 30.44 35.52 -36.71
CA LYS A 83 29.85 34.56 -35.75
C LYS A 83 29.10 35.29 -34.64
N GLN A 84 27.83 34.92 -34.44
CA GLN A 84 27.00 35.45 -33.36
C GLN A 84 27.46 34.93 -31.98
N PRO A 85 27.62 35.79 -30.97
CA PRO A 85 27.93 35.34 -29.61
C PRO A 85 26.71 34.63 -28.99
N LYS A 86 26.89 33.38 -28.56
CA LYS A 86 25.89 32.66 -27.74
C LYS A 86 26.00 33.14 -26.29
N ILE A 87 25.03 33.92 -25.84
CA ILE A 87 24.89 34.32 -24.44
C ILE A 87 23.92 33.34 -23.78
N SER A 88 24.42 32.39 -23.00
CA SER A 88 23.60 31.52 -22.15
C SER A 88 23.36 32.20 -20.79
N LEU A 89 22.17 32.75 -20.60
CA LEU A 89 21.73 33.18 -19.27
C LEU A 89 21.22 31.95 -18.49
N PRO A 90 21.47 31.87 -17.17
CA PRO A 90 20.85 30.86 -16.34
C PRO A 90 19.33 30.92 -16.47
N ARG A 91 18.68 29.76 -16.66
CA ARG A 91 17.22 29.66 -16.76
C ARG A 91 16.58 30.12 -15.46
N GLU A 92 15.59 30.98 -15.59
CA GLU A 92 14.76 31.47 -14.49
C GLU A 92 14.05 30.30 -13.80
N ARG A 93 14.12 30.27 -12.46
CA ARG A 93 13.43 29.28 -11.64
C ARG A 93 12.14 29.90 -11.12
N THR A 94 11.06 29.12 -11.11
CA THR A 94 9.74 29.56 -10.62
C THR A 94 9.72 29.71 -9.10
N LEU A 95 8.75 30.47 -8.58
CA LEU A 95 8.52 30.60 -7.13
C LEU A 95 8.33 29.23 -6.45
N GLY A 96 7.59 28.32 -7.10
CA GLY A 96 7.35 26.96 -6.59
C GLY A 96 8.64 26.16 -6.39
N PHE A 97 9.64 26.32 -7.27
CA PHE A 97 10.95 25.69 -7.09
C PHE A 97 11.64 26.15 -5.79
N TRP A 98 11.52 27.43 -5.43
CA TRP A 98 12.12 27.98 -4.21
C TRP A 98 11.35 27.59 -2.95
N LEU A 99 10.02 27.55 -3.01
CA LEU A 99 9.21 27.06 -1.89
C LEU A 99 9.52 25.59 -1.60
N ASN A 100 9.64 24.76 -2.64
CA ASN A 100 10.08 23.37 -2.48
C ASN A 100 11.53 23.31 -1.96
N ARG A 101 12.43 24.19 -2.42
CA ARG A 101 13.80 24.27 -1.88
C ARG A 101 13.83 24.65 -0.39
N VAL A 102 12.94 25.51 0.08
CA VAL A 102 12.78 25.84 1.50
C VAL A 102 12.30 24.62 2.27
N GLN A 103 11.29 23.89 1.78
CA GLN A 103 10.84 22.64 2.40
C GLN A 103 11.93 21.58 2.45
N SER A 104 12.70 21.45 1.38
CA SER A 104 13.85 20.56 1.31
C SER A 104 14.93 20.93 2.33
N LEU A 105 15.11 22.23 2.63
CA LEU A 105 16.02 22.68 3.68
C LEU A 105 15.49 22.42 5.10
N LEU A 106 14.16 22.38 5.27
CA LEU A 106 13.52 22.08 6.55
C LEU A 106 13.52 20.58 6.85
N TYR A 107 13.16 19.77 5.85
CA TYR A 107 12.87 18.35 6.04
C TYR A 107 13.90 17.40 5.42
N CYS A 108 14.74 17.85 4.47
CA CYS A 108 15.70 17.00 3.75
C CYS A 108 17.13 17.49 3.90
N ASN A 109 17.52 17.87 5.11
CA ASN A 109 18.84 18.43 5.40
C ASN A 109 19.43 17.82 6.68
N GLU A 110 19.34 16.50 6.79
CA GLU A 110 20.02 15.77 7.86
C GLU A 110 21.47 15.49 7.47
N HIS A 111 22.38 15.54 8.45
CA HIS A 111 23.83 15.29 8.27
C HIS A 111 24.54 16.16 7.21
N GLY A 112 23.94 17.26 6.78
CA GLY A 112 24.52 18.18 5.79
C GLY A 112 24.39 17.73 4.33
N VAL A 113 23.64 16.65 4.07
CA VAL A 113 23.28 16.21 2.71
C VAL A 113 21.91 16.75 2.38
N LEU A 114 21.81 17.54 1.31
CA LEU A 114 20.57 18.19 0.91
C LEU A 114 19.82 17.36 -0.14
N GLY A 115 18.65 16.83 0.24
CA GLY A 115 17.73 16.13 -0.64
C GLY A 115 16.67 17.04 -1.28
N SER A 116 15.74 16.42 -2.00
CA SER A 116 14.53 17.07 -2.53
C SER A 116 13.30 16.54 -1.79
N PHE A 117 12.54 17.41 -1.17
CA PHE A 117 11.30 17.03 -0.48
C PHE A 117 10.13 16.92 -1.47
N SER A 118 9.34 15.86 -1.34
CA SER A 118 8.06 15.71 -2.02
C SER A 118 6.93 15.87 -1.02
N GLU A 119 6.06 16.85 -1.23
CA GLU A 119 4.88 17.09 -0.38
C GLU A 119 3.86 15.94 -0.49
N GLU A 120 3.72 15.30 -1.65
CA GLU A 120 2.69 14.28 -1.90
C GLU A 120 2.91 13.00 -1.09
N VAL A 121 4.18 12.63 -0.92
CA VAL A 121 4.61 11.40 -0.21
C VAL A 121 5.29 11.72 1.12
N HIS A 122 5.41 12.99 1.50
CA HIS A 122 6.12 13.48 2.69
C HIS A 122 7.51 12.85 2.89
N TYR A 123 8.24 12.67 1.79
CA TYR A 123 9.50 11.93 1.76
C TYR A 123 10.60 12.69 1.00
N CYS A 124 11.85 12.48 1.40
CA CYS A 124 13.05 13.08 0.84
C CYS A 124 13.72 12.17 -0.20
N LEU A 125 13.89 12.67 -1.41
CA LEU A 125 14.75 12.05 -2.42
C LEU A 125 16.19 12.49 -2.18
N CYS A 126 17.02 11.56 -1.70
CA CYS A 126 18.43 11.79 -1.40
C CYS A 126 19.34 11.42 -2.59
N PRO A 127 20.46 12.14 -2.80
CA PRO A 127 21.49 11.71 -3.75
C PRO A 127 22.09 10.37 -3.30
N THR A 128 22.05 9.37 -4.17
CA THR A 128 22.33 7.95 -3.90
C THR A 128 23.78 7.59 -3.53
N GLU A 129 24.71 8.55 -3.53
CA GLU A 129 26.15 8.27 -3.37
C GLU A 129 26.64 8.18 -1.91
N GLN A 130 25.82 8.58 -0.93
CA GLN A 130 26.17 8.55 0.49
C GLN A 130 25.07 7.81 1.24
N GLY A 131 25.35 6.61 1.74
CA GLY A 131 24.40 5.70 2.41
C GLY A 131 23.80 6.20 3.74
N SER A 132 23.78 7.51 3.97
CA SER A 132 23.08 8.18 5.07
C SER A 132 21.77 8.77 4.54
N SER A 133 20.65 8.41 5.16
CA SER A 133 19.35 9.05 4.90
C SER A 133 19.48 10.57 5.08
N CYS A 134 19.09 11.36 4.09
CA CYS A 134 19.00 12.82 4.17
C CYS A 134 17.66 13.30 4.76
N GLN A 135 16.79 12.36 5.13
CA GLN A 135 15.46 12.58 5.66
C GLN A 135 15.55 13.14 7.09
N GLY A 136 15.39 14.46 7.21
CA GLY A 136 15.16 15.10 8.50
C GLY A 136 13.77 14.83 9.05
N THR A 137 13.58 15.24 10.30
CA THR A 137 12.34 15.04 11.05
C THR A 137 11.18 15.85 10.46
N VAL A 138 10.12 15.18 10.01
CA VAL A 138 8.88 15.83 9.56
C VAL A 138 7.89 15.86 10.73
N PRO A 139 7.49 17.04 11.23
CA PRO A 139 6.51 17.15 12.32
C PRO A 139 5.09 16.79 11.86
N CYS A 140 4.18 16.58 12.82
CA CYS A 140 2.79 16.23 12.53
C CYS A 140 2.00 17.35 11.83
N GLN A 141 1.00 16.99 11.04
CA GLN A 141 0.06 17.96 10.46
C GLN A 141 -0.96 18.37 11.52
N VAL A 142 -1.05 19.67 11.77
CA VAL A 142 -2.03 20.26 12.70
C VAL A 142 -3.31 20.57 11.92
N GLY A 143 -4.46 20.15 12.45
CA GLY A 143 -5.78 20.39 11.85
C GLY A 143 -6.30 21.82 12.07
N GLU A 144 -7.62 22.04 12.04
CA GLU A 144 -8.27 23.33 12.35
C GLU A 144 -8.21 23.72 13.86
N GLY A 145 -7.16 23.33 14.57
CA GLY A 145 -6.97 23.57 16.01
C GLY A 145 -5.50 23.43 16.42
N THR A 146 -5.21 23.24 17.71
CA THR A 146 -3.84 23.01 18.23
C THR A 146 -3.44 21.53 18.29
N LEU A 147 -4.28 20.65 17.73
CA LEU A 147 -4.15 19.20 17.85
C LEU A 147 -3.89 18.55 16.48
N CYS A 148 -3.19 17.42 16.53
CA CYS A 148 -2.64 16.73 15.39
C CYS A 148 -3.74 15.93 14.65
N SER A 149 -3.75 16.01 13.31
CA SER A 149 -4.66 15.26 12.43
C SER A 149 -3.97 14.05 11.79
N MET A 150 -2.68 14.17 11.47
CA MET A 150 -1.83 13.11 10.91
C MET A 150 -0.42 13.16 11.49
N CYS A 151 0.14 12.00 11.76
CA CYS A 151 1.47 11.81 12.36
C CYS A 151 2.48 11.41 11.29
N ALA A 152 3.75 11.65 11.61
CA ALA A 152 4.86 11.23 10.76
C ALA A 152 4.92 9.69 10.68
N THR A 153 5.11 9.15 9.47
CA THR A 153 5.09 7.71 9.17
C THR A 153 6.29 6.96 9.75
N ASP A 154 7.39 7.68 10.01
CA ASP A 154 8.63 7.20 10.59
C ASP A 154 8.57 7.03 12.11
N ASN A 155 7.74 7.82 12.81
CA ASN A 155 7.59 7.71 14.26
C ASN A 155 6.21 8.17 14.77
N VAL A 156 5.31 7.19 14.90
CA VAL A 156 3.91 7.35 15.32
C VAL A 156 3.78 8.05 16.70
N THR A 157 4.78 7.92 17.57
CA THR A 157 4.76 8.49 18.95
C THR A 157 4.94 10.01 19.03
N ARG A 158 5.25 10.69 17.92
CA ARG A 158 5.53 12.14 17.91
C ARG A 158 4.29 13.02 17.81
N CYS A 159 3.13 12.45 17.52
CA CYS A 159 1.86 13.15 17.65
C CYS A 159 1.43 13.07 19.11
N GLY A 160 1.56 14.20 19.84
CA GLY A 160 1.33 14.22 21.29
C GLY A 160 -0.09 13.76 21.67
N THR A 161 -1.11 14.33 21.04
CA THR A 161 -2.52 13.96 21.27
C THR A 161 -3.37 14.23 20.02
N CYS A 162 -4.29 13.30 19.73
CA CYS A 162 -5.34 13.49 18.75
C CYS A 162 -6.44 14.41 19.30
N MET A 163 -7.31 14.92 18.42
CA MET A 163 -8.53 15.66 18.83
C MET A 163 -9.29 14.90 19.94
N PRO A 164 -9.91 15.59 20.91
CA PRO A 164 -10.67 14.92 21.97
C PRO A 164 -11.77 14.05 21.35
N GLY A 165 -11.87 12.80 21.81
CA GLY A 165 -12.76 11.81 21.19
C GLY A 165 -12.20 11.16 19.93
N SER A 166 -10.91 11.34 19.61
CA SER A 166 -10.17 10.61 18.57
C SER A 166 -8.95 9.91 19.16
N PHE A 167 -8.57 8.75 18.62
CA PHE A 167 -7.35 8.03 18.99
C PHE A 167 -6.41 7.88 17.78
N LEU A 168 -5.15 7.64 18.09
CA LEU A 168 -4.12 7.48 17.08
C LEU A 168 -4.11 6.04 16.56
N GLN A 169 -4.42 5.85 15.29
CA GLN A 169 -4.35 4.55 14.63
C GLN A 169 -3.47 4.66 13.38
N LEU A 170 -2.34 3.95 13.36
CA LEU A 170 -1.42 3.86 12.21
C LEU A 170 -1.00 5.23 11.63
N GLY A 171 -0.75 6.22 12.50
CA GLY A 171 -0.30 7.55 12.08
C GLY A 171 -1.42 8.51 11.64
N SER A 172 -2.70 8.15 11.80
CA SER A 172 -3.84 9.05 11.57
C SER A 172 -4.70 9.15 12.82
N CYS A 173 -5.11 10.37 13.17
CA CYS A 173 -6.03 10.63 14.26
C CYS A 173 -7.46 10.39 13.78
N ARG A 174 -8.16 9.43 14.39
CA ARG A 174 -9.52 9.03 13.99
C ARG A 174 -10.49 9.07 15.15
N PRO A 175 -11.76 9.43 14.92
CA PRO A 175 -12.78 9.39 15.96
C PRO A 175 -12.81 8.02 16.65
N ALA A 176 -12.78 8.02 17.99
CA ALA A 176 -12.88 6.83 18.80
C ALA A 176 -14.28 6.25 18.64
N VAL A 177 -14.35 4.98 18.27
CA VAL A 177 -15.60 4.23 18.32
C VAL A 177 -15.89 3.99 19.81
N ALA A 178 -17.02 4.50 20.30
CA ALA A 178 -17.40 4.38 21.71
C ALA A 178 -17.72 2.94 22.14
N ILE A 179 -17.87 2.02 21.18
CA ILE A 179 -18.31 0.64 21.38
C ILE A 179 -17.16 -0.30 20.98
N SER A 180 -16.83 -1.28 21.83
CA SER A 180 -15.88 -2.34 21.47
C SER A 180 -16.41 -3.13 20.27
N LEU A 181 -15.53 -3.38 19.30
CA LEU A 181 -15.87 -4.15 18.09
C LEU A 181 -15.65 -5.65 18.25
N ASP A 182 -15.14 -6.09 19.40
CA ASP A 182 -14.75 -7.47 19.65
C ASP A 182 -15.96 -8.42 19.64
N HIS A 183 -17.15 -7.86 19.90
CA HIS A 183 -18.42 -8.58 19.79
C HIS A 183 -18.79 -8.89 18.33
N TYR A 184 -18.43 -8.02 17.37
CA TYR A 184 -18.77 -8.18 15.95
C TYR A 184 -17.75 -9.03 15.22
N VAL A 185 -16.47 -8.65 15.31
CA VAL A 185 -15.35 -9.35 14.66
C VAL A 185 -14.11 -9.22 15.53
N ASN A 186 -13.61 -10.34 16.04
CA ASN A 186 -12.41 -10.34 16.88
C ASN A 186 -11.13 -10.40 16.03
N PHE A 187 -10.43 -9.27 15.95
CA PHE A 187 -9.16 -9.13 15.24
C PHE A 187 -7.92 -9.25 16.14
N ASP A 188 -8.09 -9.41 17.46
CA ASP A 188 -7.00 -9.37 18.45
C ASP A 188 -6.18 -10.67 18.53
N LEU A 189 -6.49 -11.66 17.69
CA LEU A 189 -5.78 -12.95 17.60
C LEU A 189 -4.53 -12.87 16.72
N ASP A 190 -3.72 -11.83 16.92
CA ASP A 190 -2.48 -11.66 16.17
C ASP A 190 -1.32 -12.35 16.90
N MET A 191 -1.01 -13.57 16.47
CA MET A 191 0.19 -14.27 16.89
C MET A 191 1.44 -13.55 16.37
N VAL A 192 2.51 -13.54 17.17
CA VAL A 192 3.79 -12.94 16.78
C VAL A 192 4.36 -13.68 15.57
N ASP A 193 4.84 -12.94 14.56
CA ASP A 193 5.35 -13.51 13.29
C ASP A 193 6.38 -14.63 13.48
N ALA A 194 7.27 -14.49 14.46
CA ALA A 194 8.29 -15.50 14.76
C ALA A 194 7.67 -16.86 15.17
N GLU A 195 6.61 -16.82 15.99
CA GLU A 195 5.89 -18.02 16.42
C GLU A 195 5.13 -18.65 15.24
N VAL A 196 4.40 -17.82 14.48
CA VAL A 196 3.67 -18.25 13.27
C VAL A 196 4.61 -18.95 12.30
N HIS A 197 5.76 -18.32 12.02
CA HIS A 197 6.75 -18.86 11.09
C HIS A 197 7.28 -20.22 11.56
N HIS A 198 7.61 -20.34 12.85
CA HIS A 198 8.08 -21.59 13.46
C HIS A 198 7.04 -22.71 13.38
N LEU A 199 5.77 -22.41 13.67
CA LEU A 199 4.68 -23.38 13.59
C LEU A 199 4.40 -23.83 12.16
N LEU A 200 4.42 -22.90 11.21
CA LEU A 200 4.21 -23.18 9.79
C LEU A 200 5.35 -24.00 9.18
N GLN A 201 6.61 -23.70 9.53
CA GLN A 201 7.78 -24.50 9.10
C GLN A 201 7.68 -25.97 9.57
N ARG A 202 7.12 -26.20 10.77
CA ARG A 202 6.92 -27.54 11.33
C ARG A 202 5.63 -28.21 10.87
N LEU A 203 4.81 -27.51 10.07
CA LEU A 203 3.49 -27.97 9.63
C LEU A 203 2.62 -28.42 10.83
N ASP A 204 2.67 -27.65 11.91
CA ASP A 204 2.00 -27.95 13.18
C ASP A 204 0.47 -27.99 12.99
N GLY A 205 -0.17 -29.07 13.46
CA GLY A 205 -1.60 -29.30 13.32
C GLY A 205 -2.48 -28.28 14.06
N ARG A 206 -1.93 -27.50 15.00
CA ARG A 206 -2.68 -26.43 15.70
C ARG A 206 -3.10 -25.29 14.78
N LEU A 207 -2.32 -25.04 13.71
CA LEU A 207 -2.66 -24.05 12.70
C LEU A 207 -3.44 -24.66 11.54
N GLU A 208 -3.65 -25.98 11.49
CA GLU A 208 -4.31 -26.62 10.36
C GLU A 208 -5.82 -26.34 10.36
N VAL A 209 -6.28 -25.64 9.32
CA VAL A 209 -7.71 -25.42 9.10
C VAL A 209 -8.24 -26.57 8.23
N ARG A 210 -9.17 -27.35 8.78
CA ARG A 210 -9.75 -28.52 8.10
C ARG A 210 -10.64 -28.10 6.91
N ALA A 211 -10.03 -28.03 5.73
CA ALA A 211 -10.71 -27.84 4.45
C ALA A 211 -11.07 -29.17 3.78
N ILE A 212 -12.13 -29.17 2.97
CA ILE A 212 -12.54 -30.29 2.13
C ILE A 212 -11.84 -30.15 0.77
N TYR A 213 -11.11 -31.19 0.37
CA TYR A 213 -10.52 -31.31 -0.95
C TYR A 213 -11.54 -31.80 -1.98
N ILE A 214 -11.59 -31.11 -3.12
CA ILE A 214 -12.45 -31.45 -4.27
C ILE A 214 -11.62 -31.31 -5.54
N SER A 215 -11.52 -32.38 -6.33
CA SER A 215 -10.95 -32.36 -7.67
C SER A 215 -11.51 -33.51 -8.50
N ASN A 216 -11.76 -33.25 -9.78
CA ASN A 216 -12.13 -34.28 -10.74
C ASN A 216 -10.89 -34.90 -11.41
N ASP A 217 -9.79 -34.13 -11.49
CA ASP A 217 -8.60 -34.51 -12.25
C ASP A 217 -7.55 -35.22 -11.41
N VAL A 218 -7.51 -34.92 -10.11
CA VAL A 218 -6.46 -35.38 -9.19
C VAL A 218 -7.11 -36.02 -7.98
N ARG A 219 -6.67 -37.23 -7.64
CA ARG A 219 -7.02 -37.90 -6.38
C ARG A 219 -5.80 -37.88 -5.48
N LEU A 220 -5.98 -37.43 -4.23
CA LEU A 220 -4.91 -37.47 -3.24
C LEU A 220 -4.40 -38.91 -3.08
N GLY A 221 -3.08 -39.07 -3.00
CA GLY A 221 -2.43 -40.37 -2.89
C GLY A 221 -2.39 -41.19 -4.19
N SER A 222 -2.82 -40.65 -5.33
CA SER A 222 -2.76 -41.31 -6.64
C SER A 222 -1.82 -40.61 -7.61
N TRP A 223 -1.17 -41.37 -8.49
CA TRP A 223 -0.34 -40.84 -9.58
C TRP A 223 -1.21 -40.29 -10.70
N PHE A 224 -0.81 -39.16 -11.27
CA PHE A 224 -1.49 -38.54 -12.41
C PHE A 224 -0.49 -37.96 -13.40
N ASN A 225 -0.91 -37.85 -14.67
CA ASN A 225 -0.12 -37.23 -15.72
C ASN A 225 -0.21 -35.69 -15.59
N PRO A 226 0.92 -34.98 -15.37
CA PRO A 226 0.97 -33.53 -15.18
C PRO A 226 1.05 -32.71 -16.48
N ALA A 227 0.94 -33.34 -17.66
CA ALA A 227 1.03 -32.67 -18.97
C ALA A 227 -0.04 -31.60 -19.20
N TRP A 228 -1.22 -31.74 -18.59
CA TRP A 228 -2.32 -30.79 -18.69
C TRP A 228 -2.57 -30.09 -17.35
N ARG A 229 -3.05 -28.84 -17.41
CA ARG A 229 -3.46 -28.06 -16.24
C ARG A 229 -4.46 -28.87 -15.41
N LYS A 230 -4.17 -29.06 -14.12
CA LYS A 230 -5.05 -29.77 -13.17
C LYS A 230 -5.77 -28.78 -12.28
N ARG A 231 -7.08 -28.95 -12.11
CA ARG A 231 -7.89 -28.10 -11.24
C ARG A 231 -8.19 -28.81 -9.93
N MET A 232 -7.91 -28.11 -8.83
CA MET A 232 -8.22 -28.55 -7.48
C MET A 232 -8.91 -27.42 -6.72
N LEU A 233 -9.68 -27.79 -5.71
CA LEU A 233 -10.43 -26.89 -4.86
C LEU A 233 -10.28 -27.34 -3.41
N LEU A 234 -9.98 -26.39 -2.53
CA LEU A 234 -10.15 -26.53 -1.09
C LEU A 234 -11.30 -25.64 -0.66
N THR A 235 -12.25 -26.18 0.09
CA THR A 235 -13.41 -25.43 0.59
C THR A 235 -13.69 -25.74 2.05
N LEU A 236 -14.01 -24.73 2.84
CA LEU A 236 -14.37 -24.91 4.24
C LEU A 236 -15.82 -25.39 4.39
N LYS A 237 -16.09 -26.18 5.45
CA LYS A 237 -17.45 -26.64 5.77
C LYS A 237 -18.41 -25.50 6.09
N SER A 238 -17.90 -24.38 6.58
CA SER A 238 -18.63 -23.13 6.84
C SER A 238 -19.36 -22.57 5.63
N ASN A 239 -18.95 -22.93 4.41
CA ASN A 239 -19.66 -22.54 3.20
C ASN A 239 -21.04 -23.20 3.13
N LYS A 240 -21.16 -24.44 3.60
CA LYS A 240 -22.40 -25.22 3.56
C LYS A 240 -23.34 -24.91 4.73
N ASN A 241 -22.78 -24.68 5.92
CA ASN A 241 -23.55 -24.37 7.13
C ASN A 241 -23.24 -22.95 7.57
N LYS A 242 -24.24 -22.06 7.66
CA LYS A 242 -24.11 -20.69 8.18
C LYS A 242 -23.31 -20.70 9.48
N SER A 243 -22.03 -20.39 9.36
CA SER A 243 -21.06 -20.44 10.43
C SER A 243 -20.93 -19.04 11.00
N ASN A 244 -20.87 -18.91 12.33
CA ASN A 244 -20.46 -17.65 12.96
C ASN A 244 -18.93 -17.56 13.04
N LEU A 245 -18.22 -18.21 12.12
CA LEU A 245 -16.77 -18.17 12.00
C LEU A 245 -16.37 -17.69 10.61
N VAL A 246 -15.38 -16.79 10.58
CA VAL A 246 -14.62 -16.44 9.37
C VAL A 246 -13.17 -16.89 9.55
N HIS A 247 -12.51 -17.22 8.45
CA HIS A 247 -11.25 -17.95 8.49
C HIS A 247 -10.12 -17.14 7.85
N MET A 248 -8.97 -17.12 8.51
CA MET A 248 -7.77 -16.44 8.08
C MET A 248 -6.80 -17.42 7.45
N LEU A 249 -6.29 -17.10 6.28
CA LEU A 249 -5.29 -17.85 5.56
C LEU A 249 -3.90 -17.31 5.89
N MET A 250 -3.01 -18.19 6.38
CA MET A 250 -1.62 -17.84 6.74
C MET A 250 -0.58 -18.70 6.02
N GLY A 251 -0.96 -19.86 5.51
CA GLY A 251 -0.05 -20.72 4.76
C GLY A 251 -0.77 -21.82 3.98
N ILE A 252 -0.10 -22.34 2.97
CA ILE A 252 -0.57 -23.49 2.17
C ILE A 252 0.61 -24.44 1.98
N SER A 253 0.39 -25.74 2.18
CA SER A 253 1.42 -26.75 1.94
C SER A 253 0.92 -27.91 1.08
N PHE A 254 1.74 -28.28 0.11
CA PHE A 254 1.56 -29.47 -0.73
C PHE A 254 2.65 -30.47 -0.43
N GLN A 255 2.30 -31.74 -0.36
CA GLN A 255 3.29 -32.82 -0.41
C GLN A 255 3.23 -33.45 -1.80
N ILE A 256 4.22 -33.16 -2.64
CA ILE A 256 4.27 -33.57 -4.04
C ILE A 256 5.45 -34.54 -4.23
N CYS A 257 5.17 -35.70 -4.80
CA CYS A 257 6.16 -36.68 -5.22
C CYS A 257 6.17 -36.76 -6.75
N THR A 258 7.36 -36.90 -7.34
CA THR A 258 7.54 -37.16 -8.76
C THR A 258 8.17 -38.53 -8.99
N THR A 259 8.08 -39.06 -10.21
CA THR A 259 8.83 -40.27 -10.57
C THR A 259 10.32 -39.99 -10.62
N GLN A 260 11.15 -41.01 -10.40
CA GLN A 260 12.60 -40.91 -10.50
C GLN A 260 12.99 -40.42 -11.91
N ASN A 261 13.95 -39.49 -11.99
CA ASN A 261 14.41 -38.83 -13.23
C ASN A 261 13.38 -37.95 -13.96
N SER A 262 12.29 -37.52 -13.30
CA SER A 262 11.41 -36.51 -13.89
C SER A 262 12.09 -35.14 -13.93
N THR A 263 12.03 -34.47 -15.08
CA THR A 263 12.46 -33.07 -15.26
C THR A 263 11.36 -32.07 -14.92
N LEU A 264 10.22 -32.54 -14.38
CA LEU A 264 9.05 -31.71 -14.14
C LEU A 264 9.08 -31.06 -12.76
N GLU A 265 8.78 -29.77 -12.74
CA GLU A 265 8.59 -29.00 -11.51
C GLU A 265 7.17 -28.43 -11.42
N PRO A 266 6.47 -28.61 -10.28
CA PRO A 266 5.12 -28.11 -10.11
C PRO A 266 5.09 -26.58 -9.98
N VAL A 267 4.17 -25.95 -10.70
CA VAL A 267 3.90 -24.50 -10.62
C VAL A 267 2.42 -24.30 -10.26
N PRO A 268 2.09 -24.18 -8.96
CA PRO A 268 0.72 -23.94 -8.52
C PRO A 268 0.35 -22.46 -8.66
N ALA A 269 -0.74 -22.20 -9.38
CA ALA A 269 -1.43 -20.90 -9.39
C ALA A 269 -2.62 -20.94 -8.42
N ILE A 270 -2.64 -20.00 -7.48
CA ILE A 270 -3.61 -19.99 -6.37
C ILE A 270 -4.55 -18.80 -6.52
N TYR A 271 -5.84 -19.08 -6.44
CA TYR A 271 -6.89 -18.07 -6.36
C TYR A 271 -7.68 -18.27 -5.08
N VAL A 272 -7.81 -17.22 -4.28
CA VAL A 272 -8.46 -17.27 -2.97
C VAL A 272 -9.78 -16.52 -3.04
N ASN A 273 -10.86 -17.18 -2.64
CA ASN A 273 -12.15 -16.53 -2.41
C ASN A 273 -12.32 -16.29 -0.91
N PRO A 274 -12.51 -15.03 -0.47
CA PRO A 274 -12.57 -14.70 0.95
C PRO A 274 -13.86 -15.16 1.66
N PHE A 275 -15.02 -15.18 0.99
CA PHE A 275 -16.31 -15.39 1.66
C PHE A 275 -17.35 -16.22 0.88
N GLY A 276 -17.07 -16.53 -0.39
CA GLY A 276 -17.95 -17.26 -1.30
C GLY A 276 -17.30 -18.53 -1.85
N GLY A 277 -17.94 -19.11 -2.88
CA GLY A 277 -17.43 -20.29 -3.58
C GLY A 277 -17.22 -20.10 -5.08
N SER A 278 -17.50 -18.91 -5.62
CA SER A 278 -17.32 -18.62 -7.04
C SER A 278 -15.88 -18.28 -7.38
N HIS A 279 -15.37 -18.86 -8.47
CA HIS A 279 -14.04 -18.53 -8.99
C HIS A 279 -13.95 -17.07 -9.47
N SER A 280 -15.07 -16.47 -9.92
CA SER A 280 -15.09 -15.09 -10.43
C SER A 280 -14.85 -14.03 -9.36
N GLU A 281 -15.10 -14.36 -8.10
CA GLU A 281 -14.92 -13.48 -6.94
C GLU A 281 -13.65 -13.86 -6.15
N SER A 282 -12.68 -14.48 -6.83
CA SER A 282 -11.40 -14.87 -6.25
C SER A 282 -10.30 -13.92 -6.70
N TRP A 283 -9.40 -13.56 -5.79
CA TRP A 283 -8.19 -12.81 -6.13
C TRP A 283 -7.03 -13.77 -6.41
N PHE A 284 -6.11 -13.35 -7.28
CA PHE A 284 -4.94 -14.14 -7.65
C PHE A 284 -3.79 -13.87 -6.67
N MET A 285 -3.17 -14.94 -6.17
CA MET A 285 -2.04 -14.84 -5.25
C MET A 285 -0.74 -14.53 -6.00
N PRO A 286 -0.10 -13.36 -5.76
CA PRO A 286 1.03 -12.90 -6.57
C PRO A 286 2.36 -13.49 -6.04
N VAL A 287 2.47 -14.82 -6.04
CA VAL A 287 3.67 -15.53 -5.58
C VAL A 287 4.92 -14.99 -6.28
N LYS A 288 5.98 -14.67 -5.50
CA LYS A 288 7.26 -14.13 -5.99
C LYS A 288 7.18 -12.71 -6.60
N GLN A 289 6.12 -11.94 -6.37
CA GLN A 289 6.00 -10.54 -6.85
C GLN A 289 5.98 -9.55 -5.68
N ASN A 290 6.61 -8.37 -5.82
CA ASN A 290 6.48 -7.24 -4.89
C ASN A 290 6.59 -7.60 -3.40
N ASP A 291 7.69 -8.25 -3.00
CA ASP A 291 7.97 -8.75 -1.64
C ASP A 291 7.01 -9.84 -1.11
N PHE A 292 6.17 -10.41 -1.98
CA PHE A 292 5.32 -11.53 -1.63
C PHE A 292 6.14 -12.83 -1.54
N PRO A 293 5.88 -13.70 -0.54
CA PRO A 293 6.63 -14.92 -0.31
C PRO A 293 6.64 -15.87 -1.53
N ASP A 294 7.73 -16.63 -1.65
CA ASP A 294 7.87 -17.71 -2.62
C ASP A 294 7.70 -19.09 -1.94
N TRP A 295 7.54 -20.13 -2.74
CA TRP A 295 7.45 -21.51 -2.28
C TRP A 295 8.75 -21.97 -1.64
N GLN A 296 8.66 -22.46 -0.40
CA GLN A 296 9.75 -23.16 0.26
C GLN A 296 9.67 -24.66 -0.05
N ARG A 297 10.75 -25.21 -0.61
CA ARG A 297 10.84 -26.62 -1.00
C ARG A 297 11.71 -27.39 -0.02
N THR A 298 11.10 -28.29 0.74
CA THR A 298 11.80 -29.17 1.70
C THR A 298 11.74 -30.62 1.23
N LYS A 299 12.91 -31.27 1.05
CA LYS A 299 12.98 -32.67 0.63
C LYS A 299 12.53 -33.60 1.76
N LEU A 300 11.78 -34.65 1.41
CA LEU A 300 11.37 -35.71 2.32
C LEU A 300 12.30 -36.91 2.23
N ASP A 301 12.49 -37.59 3.35
CA ASP A 301 13.23 -38.86 3.44
C ASP A 301 12.39 -39.99 2.83
N SER A 302 12.45 -40.08 1.50
CA SER A 302 11.72 -41.05 0.69
C SER A 302 12.63 -41.51 -0.46
N PRO A 303 12.51 -42.78 -0.90
CA PRO A 303 13.24 -43.26 -2.08
C PRO A 303 12.84 -42.53 -3.37
N LEU A 304 11.62 -41.98 -3.41
CA LEU A 304 11.13 -41.15 -4.50
C LEU A 304 11.41 -39.67 -4.22
N PRO A 305 11.63 -38.84 -5.26
CA PRO A 305 11.77 -37.38 -5.12
C PRO A 305 10.44 -36.75 -4.65
N CYS A 306 10.27 -36.69 -3.33
CA CYS A 306 9.14 -36.11 -2.65
C CYS A 306 9.56 -34.83 -1.92
N TYR A 307 8.76 -33.77 -2.09
CA TYR A 307 9.02 -32.47 -1.49
C TYR A 307 7.75 -31.90 -0.86
N ASN A 308 7.93 -31.24 0.28
CA ASN A 308 6.96 -30.31 0.81
C ASN A 308 7.16 -28.95 0.15
N TRP A 309 6.12 -28.46 -0.49
CA TRP A 309 6.02 -27.14 -1.07
C TRP A 309 5.15 -26.30 -0.16
N THR A 310 5.78 -25.44 0.64
CA THR A 310 5.09 -24.65 1.66
C THR A 310 5.20 -23.17 1.32
N LEU A 311 4.07 -22.49 1.20
CA LEU A 311 3.98 -21.04 1.06
C LEU A 311 3.60 -20.46 2.41
N VAL A 312 4.47 -19.64 2.97
CA VAL A 312 4.33 -19.02 4.29
C VAL A 312 4.04 -17.53 4.10
N MET A 313 2.82 -17.09 4.40
CA MET A 313 2.41 -15.68 4.26
C MET A 313 2.69 -14.83 5.52
N GLY A 314 2.71 -15.45 6.70
CA GLY A 314 2.90 -14.74 7.96
C GLY A 314 1.73 -13.79 8.30
N THR A 315 1.94 -12.85 9.22
CA THR A 315 0.91 -11.86 9.58
C THR A 315 0.80 -10.71 8.58
N LYS A 316 1.89 -10.38 7.86
CA LYS A 316 1.91 -9.31 6.85
C LYS A 316 0.94 -9.57 5.69
N TRP A 317 0.85 -10.81 5.22
CA TRP A 317 0.12 -11.16 4.00
C TRP A 317 -1.11 -12.06 4.25
N LYS A 318 -1.56 -12.17 5.51
CA LYS A 318 -2.76 -12.96 5.86
C LYS A 318 -4.02 -12.32 5.26
N SER A 319 -4.96 -13.14 4.82
CA SER A 319 -6.22 -12.68 4.26
C SER A 319 -7.36 -13.64 4.57
N PHE A 320 -8.61 -13.21 4.40
CA PHE A 320 -9.76 -14.10 4.56
C PHE A 320 -9.79 -15.17 3.47
N PHE A 321 -10.30 -16.35 3.83
CA PHE A 321 -10.60 -17.40 2.87
C PHE A 321 -11.82 -18.24 3.27
N GLU A 322 -12.53 -18.69 2.25
CA GLU A 322 -13.61 -19.67 2.35
C GLU A 322 -13.37 -20.80 1.34
N THR A 323 -12.90 -20.44 0.13
CA THR A 323 -12.41 -21.39 -0.87
C THR A 323 -11.06 -20.99 -1.44
N VAL A 324 -10.25 -21.99 -1.78
CA VAL A 324 -8.97 -21.83 -2.46
C VAL A 324 -8.99 -22.68 -3.72
N HIS A 325 -9.02 -22.03 -4.88
CA HIS A 325 -8.88 -22.67 -6.18
C HIS A 325 -7.41 -22.79 -6.53
N ILE A 326 -6.98 -24.01 -6.84
CA ILE A 326 -5.58 -24.31 -7.16
C ILE A 326 -5.54 -24.86 -8.58
N TYR A 327 -4.72 -24.23 -9.41
CA TYR A 327 -4.41 -24.70 -10.74
C TYR A 327 -2.96 -25.11 -10.79
N LEU A 328 -2.74 -26.42 -10.87
CA LEU A 328 -1.40 -26.96 -10.98
C LEU A 328 -1.02 -27.07 -12.46
N ARG A 329 0.12 -26.48 -12.80
CA ARG A 329 0.83 -26.74 -14.04
C ARG A 329 2.20 -27.34 -13.73
N SER A 330 2.87 -27.85 -14.76
CA SER A 330 4.24 -28.33 -14.67
C SER A 330 5.13 -27.52 -15.61
N ARG A 331 6.38 -27.28 -15.20
CA ARG A 331 7.45 -26.75 -16.06
C ARG A 331 8.52 -27.82 -16.25
N ILE A 332 9.15 -27.86 -17.43
CA ILE A 332 10.31 -28.71 -17.69
C ILE A 332 11.56 -27.93 -17.27
N LEU A 333 12.39 -28.52 -16.42
CA LEU A 333 13.72 -28.01 -16.08
C LEU A 333 14.65 -28.26 -17.28
N THR A 334 15.08 -27.19 -17.96
CA THR A 334 16.07 -27.23 -19.03
C THR A 334 17.35 -26.51 -18.56
N ASP A 335 18.52 -27.15 -18.74
CA ASP A 335 19.83 -26.62 -18.30
C ASP A 335 20.40 -25.51 -19.21
N ASP A 336 19.60 -24.89 -20.09
CA ASP A 336 20.11 -24.00 -21.14
C ASP A 336 20.02 -22.51 -20.73
N PRO A 337 21.15 -21.82 -20.48
CA PRO A 337 21.19 -20.46 -19.92
C PRO A 337 20.82 -19.35 -20.92
N GLY A 338 20.49 -19.69 -22.18
CA GLY A 338 20.13 -18.76 -23.26
C GLY A 338 18.64 -18.61 -23.52
N VAL A 339 17.78 -19.42 -22.90
CA VAL A 339 16.33 -19.30 -23.04
C VAL A 339 15.83 -18.32 -21.99
N ASN A 340 15.45 -17.11 -22.41
CA ASN A 340 14.67 -16.22 -21.55
C ASN A 340 13.48 -17.01 -20.99
N GLU A 341 13.40 -17.13 -19.65
CA GLU A 341 12.33 -17.78 -18.86
C GLU A 341 10.99 -17.08 -19.12
N THR A 342 10.52 -17.13 -20.35
CA THR A 342 9.21 -16.68 -20.75
C THR A 342 8.25 -17.78 -20.33
N LEU A 343 7.35 -17.42 -19.41
CA LEU A 343 6.18 -18.20 -19.03
C LEU A 343 5.42 -18.63 -20.30
N PHE A 344 5.80 -19.73 -20.92
CA PHE A 344 5.10 -20.26 -22.09
C PHE A 344 3.95 -21.16 -21.60
N TYR A 345 2.74 -20.73 -21.93
CA TYR A 345 1.43 -21.25 -21.51
C TYR A 345 0.87 -22.30 -22.50
N GLU A 346 1.69 -22.95 -23.32
CA GLU A 346 1.22 -23.91 -24.32
C GLU A 346 1.27 -25.37 -23.82
N PRO A 347 0.26 -26.19 -24.15
CA PRO A 347 0.31 -27.62 -23.88
C PRO A 347 1.55 -28.25 -24.51
N LEU A 348 2.23 -29.11 -23.76
CA LEU A 348 3.38 -29.85 -24.26
C LEU A 348 2.90 -30.84 -25.33
N GLU A 349 3.05 -30.50 -26.60
CA GLU A 349 2.72 -31.38 -27.75
C GLU A 349 3.78 -32.46 -28.04
N MET A 350 4.85 -32.54 -27.24
CA MET A 350 5.83 -33.64 -27.35
C MET A 350 5.42 -34.85 -26.53
N ASP A 351 5.73 -36.05 -27.04
CA ASP A 351 5.49 -37.37 -26.44
C ASP A 351 5.52 -37.36 -24.91
N SER A 352 4.33 -37.17 -24.32
CA SER A 352 4.10 -37.04 -22.88
C SER A 352 4.48 -38.29 -22.07
N ALA A 353 4.93 -39.36 -22.74
CA ALA A 353 5.32 -40.63 -22.17
C ALA A 353 6.61 -40.56 -21.32
N ASN A 354 7.53 -39.62 -21.60
CA ASN A 354 8.86 -39.58 -20.96
C ASN A 354 9.03 -38.48 -19.90
N LEU A 355 8.00 -37.67 -19.62
CA LEU A 355 8.10 -36.54 -18.68
C LEU A 355 7.96 -36.96 -17.20
N GLY A 356 7.37 -38.14 -16.96
CA GLY A 356 7.14 -38.68 -15.62
C GLY A 356 5.77 -38.34 -15.04
N TYR A 357 5.45 -38.95 -13.90
CA TYR A 357 4.16 -38.77 -13.21
C TYR A 357 4.34 -37.97 -11.92
N MET A 358 3.26 -37.30 -11.49
CA MET A 358 3.20 -36.63 -10.20
C MET A 358 2.17 -37.29 -9.28
N LYS A 359 2.41 -37.19 -7.97
CA LYS A 359 1.50 -37.65 -6.92
C LYS A 359 1.41 -36.59 -5.84
N ILE A 360 0.21 -36.13 -5.52
CA ILE A 360 -0.04 -35.25 -4.37
C ILE A 360 -0.51 -36.14 -3.21
N ASN A 361 0.28 -36.27 -2.17
CA ASN A 361 -0.07 -37.08 -1.00
C ASN A 361 -1.03 -36.33 -0.07
N SER A 362 -0.73 -35.06 0.19
CA SER A 362 -1.54 -34.23 1.08
C SER A 362 -1.53 -32.78 0.63
N LEU A 363 -2.63 -32.10 0.92
CA LEU A 363 -2.81 -30.67 0.72
C LEU A 363 -3.40 -30.09 2.00
N ARG A 364 -2.65 -29.17 2.64
CA ARG A 364 -3.01 -28.57 3.92
C ARG A 364 -3.07 -27.05 3.81
N VAL A 365 -4.01 -26.48 4.53
CA VAL A 365 -4.17 -25.02 4.68
C VAL A 365 -3.97 -24.67 6.13
N PHE A 366 -3.22 -23.61 6.37
CA PHE A 366 -2.89 -23.16 7.71
C PHE A 366 -3.43 -21.75 7.97
N GLY A 367 -3.88 -21.54 9.21
CA GLY A 367 -4.43 -20.30 9.69
C GLY A 367 -5.29 -20.49 10.94
N TYR A 368 -6.26 -19.59 11.15
CA TYR A 368 -7.12 -19.61 12.33
C TYR A 368 -8.55 -19.18 11.99
N SER A 369 -9.48 -19.46 12.90
CA SER A 369 -10.89 -19.10 12.77
C SER A 369 -11.23 -18.07 13.84
N MET A 370 -11.93 -17.01 13.47
CA MET A 370 -12.40 -15.99 14.40
C MET A 370 -13.93 -15.95 14.41
N HIS A 371 -14.50 -15.52 15.53
CA HIS A 371 -15.94 -15.32 15.63
C HIS A 371 -16.39 -14.12 14.80
N PHE A 372 -17.52 -14.29 14.12
CA PHE A 372 -18.18 -13.28 13.32
C PHE A 372 -19.67 -13.26 13.66
N ASP A 373 -20.12 -12.20 14.33
CA ASP A 373 -21.52 -12.00 14.66
C ASP A 373 -22.25 -11.31 13.49
N ALA A 374 -22.84 -12.12 12.62
CA ALA A 374 -23.58 -11.64 11.47
C ALA A 374 -24.85 -10.87 11.87
N ASP A 375 -25.47 -11.21 12.99
CA ASP A 375 -26.73 -10.61 13.42
C ASP A 375 -26.47 -9.25 14.08
N GLY A 376 -25.42 -9.12 14.90
CA GLY A 376 -24.97 -7.83 15.42
C GLY A 376 -24.59 -6.83 14.31
N VAL A 377 -23.90 -7.27 13.26
CA VAL A 377 -23.57 -6.37 12.13
C VAL A 377 -24.83 -5.98 11.34
N LYS A 378 -25.82 -6.86 11.21
CA LYS A 378 -27.11 -6.50 10.60
C LYS A 378 -27.86 -5.49 11.45
N GLU A 379 -27.83 -5.62 12.77
CA GLU A 379 -28.45 -4.65 13.68
C GLU A 379 -27.82 -3.26 13.51
N LEU A 380 -26.49 -3.16 13.41
CA LEU A 380 -25.80 -1.91 13.09
C LEU A 380 -26.28 -1.30 11.77
N ILE A 381 -26.50 -2.12 10.74
CA ILE A 381 -27.02 -1.66 9.44
C ILE A 381 -28.46 -1.17 9.58
N SER A 382 -29.30 -1.87 10.35
CA SER A 382 -30.68 -1.44 10.61
C SER A 382 -30.76 -0.11 11.38
N GLN A 383 -29.82 0.14 12.30
CA GLN A 383 -29.73 1.41 13.04
C GLN A 383 -29.39 2.61 12.13
N LEU A 384 -28.82 2.37 10.94
CA LEU A 384 -28.62 3.45 9.96
C LEU A 384 -29.94 4.01 9.44
N ASP A 385 -30.97 3.16 9.33
CA ASP A 385 -32.29 3.50 8.79
C ASP A 385 -33.28 3.92 9.90
N TYR A 386 -33.15 3.29 11.07
CA TYR A 386 -34.11 3.39 12.16
C TYR A 386 -33.36 3.58 13.49
N PRO A 387 -33.06 4.82 13.92
CA PRO A 387 -32.24 5.11 15.10
C PRO A 387 -32.97 4.87 16.45
N TYR A 388 -33.88 3.89 16.52
CA TYR A 388 -34.83 3.70 17.63
C TYR A 388 -34.23 3.08 18.91
N THR A 389 -32.97 2.66 18.90
CA THR A 389 -32.29 2.09 20.08
C THR A 389 -31.11 2.97 20.54
N GLN A 390 -30.89 3.01 21.86
CA GLN A 390 -30.04 3.84 22.74
C GLN A 390 -28.64 4.37 22.30
N GLY A 391 -28.24 4.27 21.03
CA GLY A 391 -27.02 4.92 20.48
C GLY A 391 -27.35 6.06 19.52
N THR A 392 -26.40 6.99 19.33
CA THR A 392 -26.49 7.97 18.23
C THR A 392 -26.27 7.25 16.90
N GLN A 393 -27.02 7.61 15.85
CA GLN A 393 -26.85 7.07 14.49
C GLN A 393 -25.37 7.15 14.03
N ASP A 394 -24.67 8.20 14.44
CA ASP A 394 -23.24 8.40 14.22
C ASP A 394 -22.36 7.29 14.81
N SER A 395 -22.74 6.71 15.95
CA SER A 395 -21.99 5.60 16.56
C SER A 395 -22.05 4.32 15.72
N ALA A 396 -23.20 4.02 15.12
CA ALA A 396 -23.34 2.89 14.20
C ALA A 396 -22.55 3.11 12.91
N PHE A 397 -22.56 4.34 12.37
CA PHE A 397 -21.72 4.71 11.24
C PHE A 397 -20.23 4.53 11.55
N LEU A 398 -19.76 5.03 12.70
CA LEU A 398 -18.37 4.89 13.12
C LEU A 398 -17.96 3.43 13.32
N ALA A 399 -18.83 2.60 13.91
CA ALA A 399 -18.58 1.18 14.09
C ALA A 399 -18.44 0.44 12.74
N LEU A 400 -19.38 0.65 11.81
CA LEU A 400 -19.33 0.04 10.47
C LEU A 400 -18.13 0.53 9.65
N MET A 401 -17.74 1.79 9.78
CA MET A 401 -16.53 2.31 9.13
C MET A 401 -15.26 1.65 9.65
N GLU A 402 -15.14 1.43 10.96
CA GLU A 402 -13.99 0.75 11.54
C GLU A 402 -13.96 -0.74 11.17
N ILE A 403 -15.12 -1.43 11.17
CA ILE A 403 -15.21 -2.82 10.67
C ILE A 403 -14.76 -2.88 9.20
N ARG A 404 -15.28 -1.98 8.35
CA ARG A 404 -14.87 -1.89 6.94
C ARG A 404 -13.37 -1.72 6.78
N ASP A 405 -12.78 -0.81 7.56
CA ASP A 405 -11.36 -0.53 7.48
C ASP A 405 -10.52 -1.72 7.97
N ARG A 406 -10.90 -2.39 9.07
CA ARG A 406 -10.21 -3.59 9.56
C ARG A 406 -10.32 -4.77 8.57
N VAL A 407 -11.49 -4.99 7.99
CA VAL A 407 -11.69 -6.04 6.97
C VAL A 407 -10.88 -5.74 5.72
N ASN A 408 -10.88 -4.50 5.23
CA ASN A 408 -10.16 -4.11 4.03
C ASN A 408 -8.64 -3.97 4.24
N ARG A 409 -8.14 -3.93 5.49
CA ARG A 409 -6.69 -4.06 5.78
C ARG A 409 -6.15 -5.45 5.49
N LEU A 410 -7.00 -6.47 5.52
CA LEU A 410 -6.65 -7.85 5.20
C LEU A 410 -6.71 -8.13 3.69
N THR A 411 -6.71 -7.07 2.87
CA THR A 411 -6.67 -7.18 1.43
C THR A 411 -5.31 -7.69 0.95
N PRO A 412 -5.29 -8.51 -0.10
CA PRO A 412 -4.04 -8.95 -0.69
C PRO A 412 -3.29 -7.77 -1.33
N PRO A 413 -1.96 -7.89 -1.53
CA PRO A 413 -1.19 -6.86 -2.24
C PRO A 413 -1.68 -6.72 -3.68
N ALA A 414 -2.13 -5.52 -4.02
CA ALA A 414 -2.57 -5.12 -5.35
C ALA A 414 -2.36 -3.62 -5.54
N GLU A 415 -2.28 -3.15 -6.79
CA GLU A 415 -2.20 -1.72 -7.11
C GLU A 415 -3.39 -0.93 -6.55
N ARG A 416 -4.57 -1.56 -6.51
CA ARG A 416 -5.78 -1.05 -5.86
C ARG A 416 -6.26 -2.05 -4.80
N PRO A 417 -6.41 -1.65 -3.53
CA PRO A 417 -6.92 -2.55 -2.49
C PRO A 417 -8.34 -3.01 -2.82
N LEU A 418 -8.66 -4.27 -2.52
CA LEU A 418 -9.98 -4.85 -2.80
C LEU A 418 -11.01 -4.44 -1.73
N ASP A 419 -12.28 -4.33 -2.12
CA ASP A 419 -13.37 -4.10 -1.16
C ASP A 419 -13.91 -5.43 -0.59
N LEU A 420 -13.15 -6.01 0.34
CA LEU A 420 -13.53 -7.23 1.06
C LEU A 420 -14.77 -7.01 1.94
N PHE A 421 -14.99 -5.80 2.44
CA PHE A 421 -16.17 -5.49 3.26
C PHE A 421 -17.47 -5.67 2.48
N SER A 422 -17.55 -5.18 1.23
CA SER A 422 -18.71 -5.42 0.37
C SER A 422 -18.95 -6.92 0.12
N CYS A 423 -17.88 -7.70 -0.06
CA CYS A 423 -17.97 -9.16 -0.17
C CYS A 423 -18.50 -9.82 1.12
N LEU A 424 -18.06 -9.34 2.29
CA LEU A 424 -18.53 -9.82 3.59
C LEU A 424 -20.03 -9.56 3.76
N LEU A 425 -20.50 -8.35 3.43
CA LEU A 425 -21.92 -8.00 3.44
C LEU A 425 -22.74 -8.88 2.48
N ARG A 426 -22.26 -9.09 1.26
CA ARG A 426 -22.93 -9.90 0.25
C ARG A 426 -23.05 -11.37 0.67
N HIS A 427 -21.94 -11.98 1.09
CA HIS A 427 -21.83 -13.42 1.24
C HIS A 427 -22.10 -13.91 2.65
N ARG A 428 -21.71 -13.16 3.68
CA ARG A 428 -21.92 -13.54 5.09
C ARG A 428 -23.23 -13.01 5.65
N LEU A 429 -23.57 -11.74 5.36
CA LEU A 429 -24.87 -11.18 5.78
C LEU A 429 -26.02 -11.54 4.84
N LYS A 430 -25.72 -12.04 3.63
CA LYS A 430 -26.70 -12.38 2.58
C LYS A 430 -27.50 -11.17 2.09
N LEU A 431 -26.92 -9.97 2.13
CA LEU A 431 -27.52 -8.78 1.55
C LEU A 431 -27.53 -8.88 0.01
N SER A 432 -28.52 -8.27 -0.61
CA SER A 432 -28.59 -8.08 -2.07
C SER A 432 -27.59 -7.03 -2.55
N ALA A 433 -27.27 -7.04 -3.85
CA ALA A 433 -26.33 -6.07 -4.43
C ALA A 433 -26.80 -4.60 -4.23
N SER A 434 -28.11 -4.35 -4.28
CA SER A 434 -28.70 -3.04 -4.02
C SER A 434 -28.55 -2.61 -2.57
N GLU A 435 -28.74 -3.52 -1.60
CA GLU A 435 -28.52 -3.23 -0.18
C GLU A 435 -27.05 -2.95 0.12
N VAL A 436 -26.12 -3.70 -0.48
CA VAL A 436 -24.68 -3.46 -0.33
C VAL A 436 -24.30 -2.10 -0.90
N ALA A 437 -24.77 -1.75 -2.10
CA ALA A 437 -24.53 -0.45 -2.71
C ALA A 437 -25.07 0.69 -1.82
N ARG A 438 -26.29 0.54 -1.30
CA ARG A 438 -26.90 1.50 -0.38
C ARG A 438 -26.07 1.72 0.88
N VAL A 439 -25.63 0.65 1.55
CA VAL A 439 -24.76 0.75 2.74
C VAL A 439 -23.44 1.44 2.41
N ARG A 440 -22.82 1.09 1.28
CA ARG A 440 -21.58 1.74 0.81
C ARG A 440 -21.76 3.24 0.60
N ASP A 441 -22.85 3.65 -0.04
CA ASP A 441 -23.11 5.06 -0.36
C ASP A 441 -23.43 5.88 0.90
N MET A 442 -24.15 5.30 1.87
CA MET A 442 -24.38 5.91 3.19
C MET A 442 -23.07 6.10 3.95
N LEU A 443 -22.21 5.07 4.01
CA LEU A 443 -20.90 5.15 4.66
C LEU A 443 -19.97 6.16 3.98
N HIS A 444 -20.01 6.24 2.65
CA HIS A 444 -19.24 7.23 1.89
C HIS A 444 -19.71 8.66 2.20
N SER A 445 -21.02 8.88 2.20
CA SER A 445 -21.63 10.18 2.50
C SER A 445 -21.33 10.65 3.93
N PHE A 446 -21.35 9.73 4.91
CA PHE A 446 -20.95 10.03 6.28
C PHE A 446 -19.45 10.31 6.39
N SER A 447 -18.60 9.47 5.75
CA SER A 447 -17.15 9.66 5.75
C SER A 447 -16.72 11.01 5.18
N ALA A 448 -17.40 11.51 4.14
CA ALA A 448 -17.11 12.81 3.54
C ALA A 448 -17.37 14.01 4.48
N ARG A 449 -18.13 13.81 5.56
CA ARG A 449 -18.38 14.83 6.59
C ARG A 449 -17.29 14.83 7.68
N LEU A 450 -16.45 13.79 7.74
CA LEU A 450 -15.41 13.66 8.75
C LEU A 450 -14.11 14.33 8.28
N PRO A 451 -13.39 15.05 9.17
CA PRO A 451 -12.10 15.65 8.82
C PRO A 451 -11.04 14.56 8.53
N GLY A 452 -10.32 14.69 7.42
CA GLY A 452 -9.23 13.76 7.03
C GLY A 452 -9.63 12.55 6.18
N SER A 453 -10.78 12.59 5.49
CA SER A 453 -11.36 11.43 4.80
C SER A 453 -10.77 11.07 3.42
N SER A 454 -9.48 11.29 3.16
CA SER A 454 -8.88 10.82 1.89
C SER A 454 -8.59 9.32 1.97
N LYS A 455 -9.61 8.49 1.71
CA LYS A 455 -9.45 7.03 1.60
C LYS A 455 -9.09 6.63 0.16
N PRO A 456 -8.22 5.63 -0.03
CA PRO A 456 -7.89 5.12 -1.36
C PRO A 456 -9.13 4.52 -2.03
N GLU A 457 -9.21 4.66 -3.36
CA GLU A 457 -10.24 4.04 -4.18
C GLU A 457 -10.11 2.51 -4.12
N LEU A 458 -11.16 1.82 -3.68
CA LEU A 458 -11.17 0.37 -3.54
C LEU A 458 -11.69 -0.29 -4.82
N ALA A 459 -11.02 -1.35 -5.26
CA ALA A 459 -11.46 -2.16 -6.39
C ALA A 459 -12.54 -3.16 -5.94
N GLN A 460 -13.61 -3.28 -6.73
CA GLN A 460 -14.71 -4.20 -6.44
C GLN A 460 -14.31 -5.65 -6.75
N LEU A 461 -14.46 -6.54 -5.77
CA LEU A 461 -14.24 -7.99 -5.94
C LEU A 461 -15.55 -8.78 -6.09
N CYS A 462 -16.58 -8.41 -5.33
CA CYS A 462 -17.89 -9.06 -5.36
C CYS A 462 -18.96 -8.11 -5.91
N SER A 463 -19.89 -8.67 -6.68
CA SER A 463 -21.00 -7.94 -7.32
C SER A 463 -22.31 -8.02 -6.55
#